data_AF-A0A7Y5U9N8-F1
#
_entry.id   AF-A0A7Y5U9N8-F1
#
_cell.length_a   1.000
_cell.length_b   1.000
_cell.length_c   1.000
_cell.angle_alpha   90.00
_cell.angle_beta   90.00
_cell.angle_gamma   90.00
#
_symmetry.space_group_name_H-M   'P 1'
#
loop_
_entity.id
_entity.type
_entity.pdbx_description
1 polymer ?
#
loop_
_entity_poly.entity_id
_entity_poly.type
_entity_poly.pdbx_seq_one_letter_code
_entity_poly.pdbx_strand_id
1 'polypeptide(L)'
;MGAAYRGDLDAWPGADEGDSSDSSRAHERAPTTLLPRLSGPLNALVACGVARCPKAGPIELLFSEEECATGGMIAIAMPVTIRCPVCALDADDIACRRCRSKRTVVELFSAWLAVRPGTGDGTILTPSAILPDMLEPVSFRVRVGVRSRRQPS
;
A
#
# COMPACT_ATOMS: atom_id res chain seq x y z
N MET A 1 18.23 53.55 -59.71
CA MET A 1 18.15 52.11 -59.35
C MET A 1 18.04 52.09 -57.83
N GLY A 2 16.87 52.18 -57.20
CA GLY A 2 15.68 51.32 -57.31
C GLY A 2 15.86 50.15 -56.32
N ALA A 3 14.98 49.82 -55.38
CA ALA A 3 13.81 50.45 -54.79
C ALA A 3 13.65 49.77 -53.40
N ALA A 4 12.97 50.44 -52.48
CA ALA A 4 12.60 49.92 -51.17
C ALA A 4 11.69 48.69 -51.28
N TYR A 5 11.84 47.72 -50.37
CA TYR A 5 10.80 46.75 -50.07
C TYR A 5 10.11 47.13 -48.75
N ARG A 6 8.85 47.54 -48.88
CA ARG A 6 7.82 47.49 -47.84
C ARG A 6 7.21 46.09 -47.86
N GLY A 7 6.87 45.57 -46.69
CA GLY A 7 6.08 44.36 -46.54
C GLY A 7 5.49 44.30 -45.14
N ASP A 8 4.33 44.94 -44.99
CA ASP A 8 3.34 44.66 -43.95
C ASP A 8 3.15 43.15 -43.76
N LEU A 9 3.24 42.69 -42.52
CA LEU A 9 2.44 41.55 -42.07
C LEU A 9 1.59 42.01 -40.90
N ASP A 10 0.34 42.27 -41.27
CA ASP A 10 -0.80 42.51 -40.42
C ASP A 10 -0.94 41.51 -39.26
N ALA A 11 -1.36 42.09 -38.14
CA ALA A 11 -2.38 41.61 -37.22
C ALA A 11 -2.83 40.14 -37.38
N TRP A 12 -2.48 39.32 -36.40
CA TRP A 12 -3.24 38.11 -36.12
C TRP A 12 -4.32 38.44 -35.07
N PRO A 13 -5.59 38.08 -35.33
CA PRO A 13 -6.70 38.35 -34.45
C PRO A 13 -6.68 37.40 -33.24
N GLY A 14 -7.22 37.88 -32.12
CA GLY A 14 -7.60 37.03 -30.99
C GLY A 14 -8.79 36.11 -31.32
N ALA A 15 -9.12 35.28 -30.32
CA ALA A 15 -10.03 34.12 -30.29
C ALA A 15 -9.26 32.79 -30.48
N ASP A 16 -9.35 31.80 -29.61
CA ASP A 16 -10.48 31.46 -28.76
C ASP A 16 -9.97 30.66 -27.53
N GLU A 17 -10.62 30.90 -26.39
CA GLU A 17 -10.51 30.07 -25.19
C GLU A 17 -11.01 28.66 -25.51
N GLY A 18 -10.09 27.80 -25.93
CA GLY A 18 -10.32 26.36 -25.99
C GLY A 18 -10.40 25.79 -24.58
N ASP A 19 -11.59 25.79 -24.00
CA ASP A 19 -12.02 24.87 -22.94
C ASP A 19 -11.85 23.43 -23.45
N SER A 20 -10.63 22.91 -23.32
CA SER A 20 -10.33 21.49 -23.49
C SER A 20 -10.65 20.76 -22.19
N SER A 21 -11.93 20.72 -21.87
CA SER A 21 -12.52 19.70 -21.03
C SER A 21 -12.49 18.36 -21.78
N ASP A 22 -11.37 17.64 -21.76
CA ASP A 22 -11.45 16.18 -21.81
C ASP A 22 -10.18 15.48 -21.33
N SER A 23 -10.39 14.56 -20.38
CA SER A 23 -9.56 13.39 -20.13
C SER A 23 -8.11 13.63 -19.68
N SER A 24 -7.96 14.45 -18.64
CA SER A 24 -6.99 14.07 -17.61
C SER A 24 -7.46 12.74 -17.03
N ARG A 25 -6.98 11.62 -17.61
CA ARG A 25 -6.91 10.34 -16.92
C ARG A 25 -6.45 10.67 -15.52
N ALA A 26 -7.37 10.57 -14.55
CA ALA A 26 -7.01 10.68 -13.16
C ALA A 26 -5.93 9.61 -12.96
N HIS A 27 -4.68 10.02 -12.99
CA HIS A 27 -3.66 9.37 -12.20
C HIS A 27 -4.29 9.40 -10.82
N GLU A 28 -4.89 8.27 -10.41
CA GLU A 28 -5.34 8.03 -9.05
C GLU A 28 -4.15 8.43 -8.19
N ARG A 29 -4.16 9.67 -7.68
CA ARG A 29 -3.12 10.16 -6.80
C ARG A 29 -3.17 9.19 -5.65
N ALA A 30 -2.09 8.46 -5.44
CA ALA A 30 -1.95 7.58 -4.29
C ALA A 30 -2.42 8.40 -3.08
N PRO A 31 -3.48 7.96 -2.37
CA PRO A 31 -4.08 8.74 -1.30
C PRO A 31 -3.00 9.21 -0.33
N THR A 32 -2.69 10.50 -0.27
CA THR A 32 -1.52 10.97 0.49
C THR A 32 -1.74 10.99 1.99
N THR A 33 -2.97 10.70 2.43
CA THR A 33 -3.35 10.67 3.84
C THR A 33 -2.95 9.34 4.45
N LEU A 34 -1.95 9.38 5.34
CA LEU A 34 -1.66 8.26 6.21
C LEU A 34 -2.85 8.00 7.14
N LEU A 35 -3.25 6.74 7.30
CA LEU A 35 -4.23 6.32 8.30
C LEU A 35 -3.48 5.93 9.59
N PRO A 36 -3.30 6.84 10.56
CA PRO A 36 -2.39 6.62 11.68
C PRO A 36 -2.86 5.49 12.60
N ARG A 37 -4.18 5.30 12.72
CA ARG A 37 -4.77 4.26 13.56
C ARG A 37 -4.45 2.85 13.06
N LEU A 38 -4.34 2.69 11.75
CA LEU A 38 -4.04 1.40 11.10
C LEU A 38 -2.55 1.22 10.81
N SER A 39 -1.73 2.24 11.09
CA SER A 39 -0.30 2.23 10.80
C SER A 39 0.52 1.89 12.04
N GLY A 40 1.55 1.06 11.87
CA GLY A 40 2.46 0.67 12.93
C GLY A 40 2.82 -0.81 12.90
N PRO A 41 3.47 -1.31 13.96
CA PRO A 41 3.81 -2.71 14.05
C PRO A 41 2.56 -3.56 14.32
N LEU A 42 2.42 -4.71 13.65
CA LEU A 42 1.21 -5.54 13.66
C LEU A 42 0.80 -5.97 15.07
N ASN A 43 1.77 -6.25 15.95
CA ASN A 43 1.49 -6.60 17.35
C ASN A 43 0.78 -5.46 18.09
N ALA A 44 1.16 -4.20 17.84
CA ALA A 44 0.48 -3.04 18.41
C ALA A 44 -0.91 -2.86 17.81
N LEU A 45 -1.08 -3.07 16.50
CA LEU A 45 -2.40 -3.01 15.85
C LEU A 45 -3.35 -4.08 16.41
N VAL A 46 -2.86 -5.29 16.67
CA VAL A 46 -3.63 -6.35 17.32
C VAL A 46 -3.96 -6.00 18.76
N ALA A 47 -3.00 -5.48 19.54
CA ALA A 47 -3.22 -5.06 20.92
C ALA A 47 -4.23 -3.90 21.04
N CYS A 48 -4.23 -2.98 20.08
CA CYS A 48 -5.20 -1.90 19.97
C CYS A 48 -6.58 -2.36 19.45
N GLY A 49 -6.71 -3.64 19.06
CA GLY A 49 -7.95 -4.21 18.55
C GLY A 49 -8.34 -3.71 17.15
N VAL A 50 -7.37 -3.19 16.38
CA VAL A 50 -7.59 -2.67 15.02
C VAL A 50 -7.09 -3.64 13.94
N ALA A 51 -6.41 -4.72 14.34
CA ALA A 51 -6.07 -5.84 13.50
C ALA A 51 -6.40 -7.18 14.18
N ARG A 52 -6.68 -8.22 13.40
CA ARG A 52 -6.84 -9.60 13.87
C ARG A 52 -6.03 -10.54 12.99
N CYS A 53 -5.28 -11.43 13.63
CA CYS A 53 -4.50 -12.46 12.94
C CYS A 53 -5.21 -13.81 13.14
N PRO A 54 -6.01 -14.28 12.16
CA PRO A 54 -6.59 -15.62 12.24
C PRO A 54 -5.49 -16.69 12.17
N LYS A 55 -5.79 -17.91 12.64
CA LYS A 55 -4.85 -19.04 12.57
C LYS A 55 -4.45 -19.41 11.13
N ALA A 56 -5.33 -19.14 10.18
CA ALA A 56 -5.10 -19.34 8.76
C ALA A 56 -5.84 -18.26 7.97
N GLY A 57 -5.22 -17.77 6.91
CA GLY A 57 -5.80 -16.77 6.01
C GLY A 57 -5.24 -15.35 6.21
N PRO A 58 -5.85 -14.35 5.55
CA PRO A 58 -5.36 -12.98 5.54
C PRO A 58 -5.50 -12.33 6.92
N ILE A 59 -4.58 -11.41 7.22
CA ILE A 59 -4.67 -10.54 8.39
C ILE A 59 -5.85 -9.60 8.20
N GLU A 60 -6.78 -9.57 9.14
CA GLU A 60 -7.94 -8.71 9.07
C GLU A 60 -7.61 -7.34 9.68
N LEU A 61 -7.83 -6.27 8.92
CA LEU A 61 -7.67 -4.88 9.36
C LEU A 61 -9.06 -4.28 9.54
N LEU A 62 -9.33 -3.69 10.70
CA LEU A 62 -10.64 -3.17 11.07
C LEU A 62 -10.73 -1.67 10.77
N PHE A 63 -11.40 -1.32 9.68
CA PHE A 63 -11.61 0.04 9.22
C PHE A 63 -12.88 0.65 9.81
N SER A 64 -12.84 1.97 10.03
CA SER A 64 -14.06 2.75 10.23
C SER A 64 -14.73 3.03 8.87
N GLU A 65 -16.02 3.36 8.90
CA GLU A 65 -16.74 3.79 7.69
C GLU A 65 -16.09 5.00 7.02
N GLU A 66 -15.58 5.94 7.84
CA GLU A 66 -14.87 7.13 7.37
C GLU A 66 -13.54 6.77 6.69
N GLU A 67 -12.73 5.91 7.30
CA GLU A 67 -11.45 5.47 6.72
C GLU A 67 -11.67 4.73 5.39
N CYS A 68 -12.73 3.94 5.29
CA CYS A 68 -13.12 3.29 4.04
C CYS A 68 -13.60 4.29 2.99
N ALA A 69 -14.41 5.27 3.38
CA ALA A 69 -14.93 6.29 2.48
C ALA A 69 -13.81 7.18 1.92
N THR A 70 -12.91 7.65 2.79
CA THR A 70 -11.79 8.52 2.41
C THR A 70 -10.66 7.75 1.72
N GLY A 71 -10.42 6.50 2.12
CA GLY A 71 -9.21 5.79 1.73
C GLY A 71 -7.95 6.42 2.33
N GLY A 72 -6.78 5.93 1.94
CA GLY A 72 -5.52 6.38 2.52
C GLY A 72 -4.35 5.43 2.28
N MET A 73 -3.27 5.68 3.01
CA MET A 73 -2.09 4.84 3.04
C MET A 73 -1.88 4.29 4.44
N ILE A 74 -1.46 3.03 4.52
CA ILE A 74 -1.13 2.37 5.79
C ILE A 74 0.31 1.89 5.74
N ALA A 75 1.08 2.15 6.79
CA ALA A 75 2.39 1.55 6.99
C ALA A 75 2.28 0.38 7.98
N ILE A 76 2.63 -0.84 7.59
CA ILE A 76 2.63 -2.00 8.50
C ILE A 76 4.03 -2.57 8.60
N ALA A 77 4.43 -2.91 9.84
CA ALA A 77 5.65 -3.67 10.11
C ALA A 77 5.34 -4.95 10.90
N MET A 78 5.97 -6.08 10.55
CA MET A 78 5.80 -7.33 11.28
C MET A 78 6.98 -8.29 11.07
N PRO A 79 7.28 -9.18 12.02
CA PRO A 79 8.16 -10.30 11.77
C PRO A 79 7.50 -11.28 10.80
N VAL A 80 8.24 -11.73 9.79
CA VAL A 80 7.83 -12.79 8.85
C VAL A 80 8.88 -13.88 8.82
N THR A 81 8.44 -15.11 8.55
CA THR A 81 9.36 -16.23 8.38
C THR A 81 9.71 -16.37 6.90
N ILE A 82 11.00 -16.27 6.59
CA ILE A 82 11.54 -16.49 5.25
C ILE A 82 12.45 -17.72 5.23
N ARG A 83 12.71 -18.29 4.05
CA ARG A 83 13.79 -19.25 3.89
C ARG A 83 15.12 -18.55 4.15
N CYS A 84 16.05 -19.26 4.77
CA CYS A 84 17.35 -18.70 5.06
C CYS A 84 18.08 -18.37 3.74
N PRO A 85 18.37 -17.10 3.44
CA PRO A 85 18.98 -16.72 2.17
C PRO A 85 20.40 -17.29 2.03
N VAL A 86 21.09 -17.53 3.15
CA VAL A 86 22.42 -18.17 3.15
C VAL A 86 22.31 -19.64 2.71
N CYS A 87 21.34 -20.39 3.23
CA CYS A 87 21.13 -21.78 2.82
C CYS A 87 20.61 -21.91 1.39
N ALA A 88 19.96 -20.87 0.86
CA ALA A 88 19.50 -20.85 -0.53
C ALA A 88 20.66 -20.71 -1.52
N LEU A 89 21.76 -20.06 -1.11
CA LEU A 89 22.97 -19.91 -1.90
C LEU A 89 23.91 -21.12 -1.74
N ASP A 90 24.08 -21.59 -0.50
CA ASP A 90 24.99 -22.69 -0.15
C ASP A 90 24.18 -23.85 0.46
N ALA A 91 23.71 -24.76 -0.40
CA ALA A 91 22.84 -25.87 -0.03
C ALA A 91 23.51 -26.93 0.90
N ASP A 92 24.85 -26.93 0.95
CA ASP A 92 25.65 -27.97 1.61
C ASP A 92 26.16 -27.61 3.01
N ASP A 93 25.87 -26.39 3.52
CA ASP A 93 26.28 -26.03 4.89
C ASP A 93 25.29 -26.57 5.93
N ILE A 94 25.56 -27.82 6.37
CA ILE A 94 24.85 -28.53 7.45
C ILE A 94 24.82 -27.68 8.74
N ALA A 95 25.76 -26.74 8.90
CA ALA A 95 25.94 -25.91 10.08
C ALA A 95 25.75 -24.41 9.81
N CYS A 96 24.77 -24.03 8.97
CA CYS A 96 24.46 -22.61 8.73
C CYS A 96 24.25 -21.86 10.05
N ARG A 97 25.16 -20.92 10.36
CA ARG A 97 25.17 -20.15 11.61
C ARG A 97 23.97 -19.23 11.76
N ARG A 98 23.39 -18.75 10.65
CA ARG A 98 22.27 -17.82 10.63
C ARG A 98 20.97 -18.49 11.07
N CYS A 99 20.62 -19.63 10.47
CA CYS A 99 19.39 -20.35 10.80
C CYS A 99 19.59 -21.46 11.85
N ARG A 100 20.83 -21.77 12.23
CA ARG A 100 21.18 -22.89 13.11
C ARG A 100 20.53 -24.20 12.63
N SER A 101 20.70 -24.48 11.34
CA SER A 101 20.16 -25.65 10.64
C SER A 101 18.63 -25.71 10.52
N LYS A 102 17.87 -24.70 10.97
CA LYS A 102 16.40 -24.63 10.79
C LYS A 102 15.96 -24.32 9.35
N ARG A 103 16.90 -23.86 8.50
CA ARG A 103 16.67 -23.41 7.10
C ARG A 103 15.67 -22.26 6.94
N THR A 104 15.18 -21.70 8.04
CA THR A 104 14.29 -20.54 8.08
C THR A 104 14.81 -19.53 9.09
N VAL A 105 14.50 -18.26 8.84
CA VAL A 105 14.84 -17.15 9.73
C VAL A 105 13.65 -16.20 9.83
N VAL A 106 13.58 -15.46 10.93
CA VAL A 106 12.59 -14.39 11.11
C VAL A 106 13.23 -13.08 10.67
N GLU A 107 12.59 -12.40 9.72
CA GLU A 107 12.99 -11.08 9.23
C GLU A 107 11.92 -10.04 9.52
N LEU A 108 12.33 -8.78 9.66
CA LEU A 108 11.39 -7.68 9.76
C LEU A 108 10.90 -7.30 8.36
N PHE A 109 9.60 -7.44 8.15
CA PHE A 109 8.88 -6.99 6.97
C PHE A 109 8.23 -5.64 7.26
N SER A 110 8.38 -4.70 6.33
CA SER A 110 7.64 -3.44 6.34
C SER A 110 7.11 -3.14 4.95
N ALA A 111 5.82 -2.80 4.84
CA ALA A 111 5.20 -2.47 3.57
C ALA A 111 4.13 -1.40 3.74
N TRP A 112 3.84 -0.75 2.61
CA TRP A 112 2.72 0.17 2.47
C TRP A 112 1.51 -0.57 1.90
N LEU A 113 0.32 -0.25 2.39
CA LEU A 113 -0.96 -0.65 1.80
C LEU A 113 -1.67 0.59 1.26
N ALA A 114 -2.00 0.58 -0.02
CA ALA A 114 -2.86 1.59 -0.61
C ALA A 114 -4.33 1.19 -0.43
N VAL A 115 -5.12 2.08 0.17
CA VAL A 115 -6.55 1.91 0.38
C VAL A 115 -7.27 2.92 -0.49
N ARG A 116 -8.05 2.44 -1.46
CA ARG A 116 -8.81 3.34 -2.35
C ARG A 116 -10.03 3.93 -1.61
N PRO A 117 -10.42 5.17 -1.92
CA PRO A 117 -11.69 5.71 -1.43
C PRO A 117 -12.85 4.77 -1.80
N GLY A 118 -13.77 4.53 -0.86
CA GLY A 118 -14.88 3.60 -1.02
C GLY A 118 -14.51 2.12 -0.92
N THR A 119 -13.36 1.77 -0.32
CA THR A 119 -12.96 0.36 -0.16
C THR A 119 -13.98 -0.39 0.72
N GLY A 120 -14.56 -1.47 0.17
CA GLY A 120 -15.60 -2.27 0.84
C GLY A 120 -15.05 -3.37 1.77
N ASP A 121 -15.94 -3.93 2.60
CA ASP A 121 -15.65 -5.11 3.43
C ASP A 121 -15.18 -6.29 2.58
N GLY A 122 -14.23 -7.05 3.11
CA GLY A 122 -13.68 -8.23 2.45
C GLY A 122 -12.61 -7.94 1.39
N THR A 123 -12.40 -6.67 1.02
CA THR A 123 -11.38 -6.28 0.04
C THR A 123 -10.00 -6.77 0.48
N ILE A 124 -9.25 -7.39 -0.43
CA ILE A 124 -7.86 -7.79 -0.17
C ILE A 124 -6.93 -6.65 -0.60
N LEU A 125 -6.10 -6.19 0.33
CA LEU A 125 -5.06 -5.21 0.08
C LEU A 125 -3.73 -5.93 -0.16
N THR A 126 -3.08 -5.57 -1.27
CA THR A 126 -1.77 -6.10 -1.64
C THR A 126 -0.68 -5.21 -1.07
N PRO A 127 0.31 -5.77 -0.35
CA PRO A 127 1.46 -5.01 0.12
C PRO A 127 2.31 -4.45 -1.01
N SER A 128 2.87 -3.24 -0.81
CA SER A 128 3.78 -2.61 -1.76
C SER A 128 5.12 -3.36 -1.91
N ALA A 129 5.46 -4.20 -0.94
CA ALA A 129 6.67 -4.99 -0.92
C ALA A 129 6.34 -6.44 -0.63
N ILE A 130 7.07 -7.36 -1.25
CA ILE A 130 7.07 -8.78 -0.94
C ILE A 130 8.54 -9.14 -0.72
N LEU A 131 8.87 -9.70 0.45
CA LEU A 131 10.23 -10.16 0.68
C LEU A 131 10.47 -11.44 -0.13
N PRO A 132 11.64 -11.56 -0.80
CA PRO A 132 12.07 -12.82 -1.39
C PRO A 132 12.04 -13.93 -0.34
N ASP A 133 11.73 -15.15 -0.79
CA ASP A 133 11.74 -16.35 0.04
C ASP A 133 10.78 -16.36 1.24
N MET A 134 9.81 -15.45 1.27
CA MET A 134 8.72 -15.49 2.23
C MET A 134 7.93 -16.80 2.08
N LEU A 135 7.82 -17.55 3.17
CA LEU A 135 7.17 -18.87 3.13
C LEU A 135 5.67 -18.76 2.84
N GLU A 136 5.04 -17.74 3.38
CA GLU A 136 3.62 -17.44 3.21
C GLU A 136 3.47 -15.96 2.85
N PRO A 137 3.03 -15.63 1.63
CA PRO A 137 2.77 -14.25 1.26
C PRO A 137 1.73 -13.63 2.20
N VAL A 138 2.08 -12.49 2.80
CA VAL A 138 1.17 -11.77 3.68
C VAL A 138 0.10 -11.06 2.85
N SER A 139 -1.16 -11.31 3.18
CA SER A 139 -2.31 -10.62 2.61
C SER A 139 -3.15 -9.99 3.70
N PHE A 140 -3.76 -8.85 3.39
CA PHE A 140 -4.57 -8.08 4.33
C PHE A 140 -6.00 -7.99 3.84
N ARG A 141 -6.97 -8.29 4.69
CA ARG A 141 -8.39 -8.18 4.38
C ARG A 141 -9.01 -7.02 5.13
N VAL A 142 -9.71 -6.16 4.41
CA VAL A 142 -10.50 -5.08 4.99
C VAL A 142 -11.70 -5.66 5.70
N ARG A 143 -11.92 -5.21 6.93
CA ARG A 143 -13.14 -5.46 7.69
C ARG A 143 -13.76 -4.14 8.10
N VAL A 144 -14.96 -3.86 7.61
CA VAL A 144 -15.68 -2.62 7.93
C VAL A 144 -16.57 -2.90 9.15
N GLY A 145 -16.20 -2.31 10.28
CA GLY A 145 -16.88 -2.55 11.53
C GLY A 145 -17.57 -1.29 12.04
N VAL A 146 -18.90 -1.34 12.13
CA VAL A 146 -19.65 -0.46 13.03
C VAL A 146 -19.16 -0.78 14.44
N ARG A 147 -18.69 0.23 15.17
CA ARG A 147 -18.15 0.11 16.53
C ARG A 147 -18.85 -1.03 17.29
N SER A 148 -18.13 -2.11 17.60
CA SER A 148 -18.63 -3.09 18.55
C SER A 148 -18.84 -2.33 19.84
N ARG A 149 -20.10 -2.00 20.18
CA ARG A 149 -20.43 -1.49 21.51
C ARG A 149 -19.88 -2.53 22.47
N ARG A 150 -18.93 -2.12 23.32
CA ARG A 150 -18.65 -2.84 24.56
C ARG A 150 -20.02 -3.08 25.20
N GLN A 151 -20.43 -4.34 25.30
CA GLN A 151 -21.58 -4.73 26.09
C GLN A 151 -21.06 -4.81 27.53
N PRO A 152 -21.46 -3.89 28.44
CA PRO A 152 -21.14 -4.05 29.84
C PRO A 152 -21.95 -5.25 30.35
N SER A 153 -21.23 -6.24 30.88
CA SER A 153 -21.77 -7.31 31.72
C SER A 153 -22.28 -6.76 33.04
#